data_AF-A0A0F2IUQ8-F1
#
_entry.id   AF-A0A0F2IUQ8-F1
#
_cell.length_a   1.000
_cell.length_b   1.000
_cell.length_c   1.000
_cell.angle_alpha   90.00
_cell.angle_beta   90.00
_cell.angle_gamma   90.00
#
_symmetry.space_group_name_H-M   'P 1'
#
loop_
_entity.id
_entity.type
_entity.pdbx_description
1 polymer ?
#
loop_
_entity_poly.entity_id
_entity_poly.type
_entity_poly.pdbx_seq_one_letter_code
_entity_poly.pdbx_strand_id
1 'polypeptide(L)'
;MKVWLIPALVLLALAGCAENTAGMRVDGETQHVFFHDNVLGNRLLIDDISTVPADDRVRGVVRLTSNYKGDQSILYRFSWYDANGLEVNSKPGPWRQAIVRGFESITLSEVTVNPNGTQYRVQIRANND
;
A
#
# COMPACT_ATOMS: atom_id res chain seq x y z
N MET A 1 0.84 -48.76 29.36
CA MET A 1 -0.21 -48.06 28.58
C MET A 1 -0.11 -46.51 28.59
N LYS A 2 1.01 -45.90 28.99
CA LYS A 2 1.15 -44.43 29.15
C LYS A 2 2.11 -43.76 28.14
N VAL A 3 2.69 -44.54 27.21
CA VAL A 3 3.69 -44.04 26.23
C VAL A 3 3.04 -43.57 24.92
N TRP A 4 1.77 -43.92 24.71
CA TRP A 4 1.03 -43.62 23.48
C TRP A 4 0.23 -42.31 23.54
N LEU A 5 0.43 -41.48 24.56
CA LEU A 5 -0.21 -40.15 24.67
C LEU A 5 0.72 -39.01 24.22
N ILE A 6 2.03 -39.26 24.16
CA ILE A 6 3.04 -38.25 23.81
C ILE A 6 3.05 -37.92 22.30
N PRO A 7 2.95 -38.88 21.35
CA PRO A 7 2.99 -38.53 19.93
C PRO A 7 1.72 -37.82 19.44
N ALA A 8 0.58 -38.04 20.13
CA ALA A 8 -0.68 -37.38 19.78
C ALA A 8 -0.68 -35.88 20.11
N LEU A 9 0.01 -35.48 21.19
CA LEU A 9 0.09 -34.07 21.61
C LEU A 9 0.98 -33.24 20.67
N VAL A 10 2.02 -33.86 20.09
CA VAL A 10 2.96 -33.19 19.17
C VAL A 10 2.29 -32.85 17.82
N LEU A 11 1.36 -33.68 17.36
CA LEU A 11 0.60 -33.42 16.13
C LEU A 11 -0.40 -32.27 16.27
N LEU A 12 -0.93 -32.00 17.47
CA LEU A 12 -1.83 -30.86 17.70
C LEU A 12 -1.10 -29.51 17.79
N ALA A 13 0.20 -29.50 18.08
CA ALA A 13 0.98 -28.26 18.21
C ALA A 13 1.29 -27.58 16.87
N LEU A 14 1.07 -28.26 15.73
CA LEU A 14 1.35 -27.73 14.38
C LEU A 14 0.18 -26.94 13.78
N ALA A 15 -1.00 -26.91 14.41
CA ALA A 15 -2.18 -26.19 13.91
C ALA A 15 -2.25 -24.71 14.37
N GLY A 16 -1.21 -24.20 15.03
CA GLY A 16 -1.24 -22.92 15.75
C GLY A 16 -0.83 -21.66 14.98
N CYS A 17 -0.44 -21.73 13.70
CA CYS A 17 0.05 -20.56 12.95
C CYS A 17 -0.76 -20.34 11.67
N ALA A 18 -2.08 -20.18 11.79
CA ALA A 18 -2.85 -19.51 10.75
C ALA A 18 -3.07 -18.06 11.23
N GLU A 19 -2.03 -17.25 11.14
CA GLU A 19 -2.23 -15.80 11.19
C GLU A 19 -3.12 -15.44 9.99
N ASN A 20 -4.24 -14.76 10.25
CA ASN A 20 -5.06 -14.16 9.21
C ASN A 20 -4.27 -13.02 8.55
N THR A 21 -3.21 -13.35 7.81
CA THR A 21 -2.53 -12.40 6.95
C THR A 21 -3.48 -12.17 5.80
N ALA A 22 -4.20 -11.06 5.86
CA ALA A 22 -4.86 -10.43 4.73
C ALA A 22 -4.08 -10.75 3.45
N GLY A 23 -4.70 -11.47 2.53
CA GLY A 23 -4.03 -12.03 1.36
C GLY A 23 -3.26 -10.96 0.60
N MET A 24 -1.95 -10.94 0.76
CA MET A 24 -1.06 -10.12 -0.04
C MET A 24 -0.99 -10.76 -1.43
N ARG A 25 -1.64 -10.16 -2.42
CA ARG A 25 -1.38 -10.50 -3.81
C ARG A 25 -0.02 -9.89 -4.15
N VAL A 26 0.98 -10.74 -4.34
CA VAL A 26 2.30 -10.31 -4.85
C VAL A 26 2.24 -10.44 -6.37
N ASP A 27 1.53 -9.50 -7.01
CA ASP A 27 1.79 -9.20 -8.41
C ASP A 27 2.94 -8.19 -8.43
N GLY A 28 4.04 -8.49 -9.12
CA GLY A 28 5.29 -7.71 -9.06
C GLY A 28 5.15 -6.22 -9.40
N GLU A 29 4.09 -5.83 -10.13
CA GLU A 29 3.78 -4.43 -10.45
C GLU A 29 2.99 -3.67 -9.36
N THR A 30 2.22 -4.35 -8.50
CA THR A 30 1.41 -3.69 -7.46
C THR A 30 2.21 -3.31 -6.20
N GLN A 31 3.53 -3.54 -6.17
CA GLN A 31 4.40 -3.21 -5.04
C GLN A 31 4.60 -1.70 -4.79
N HIS A 32 3.99 -0.84 -5.60
CA HIS A 32 4.06 0.61 -5.45
C HIS A 32 2.95 1.19 -4.57
N VAL A 33 1.83 0.50 -4.34
CA VAL A 33 0.70 1.04 -3.55
C VAL A 33 0.32 0.09 -2.43
N PHE A 34 0.24 0.61 -1.21
CA PHE A 34 -0.06 -0.15 0.00
C PHE A 34 -1.32 0.39 0.68
N PHE A 35 -2.37 -0.43 0.71
CA PHE A 35 -3.56 -0.14 1.50
C PHE A 35 -3.40 -0.70 2.92
N HIS A 36 -3.65 0.13 3.93
CA HIS A 36 -3.57 -0.28 5.35
C HIS A 36 -4.81 -1.05 5.84
N ASP A 37 -5.84 -1.19 5.03
CA ASP A 37 -7.06 -1.92 5.35
C ASP A 37 -7.65 -2.59 4.09
N ASN A 38 -8.17 -3.81 4.27
CA ASN A 38 -8.70 -4.64 3.18
C ASN A 38 -10.00 -4.11 2.57
N VAL A 39 -10.84 -3.45 3.37
CA VAL A 39 -12.09 -2.87 2.88
C VAL A 39 -11.76 -1.77 1.89
N LEU A 40 -10.79 -0.90 2.22
CA LEU A 40 -10.35 0.14 1.31
C LEU A 40 -9.67 -0.44 0.05
N GLY A 41 -8.77 -1.41 0.23
CA GLY A 41 -8.09 -2.08 -0.90
C GLY A 41 -9.03 -2.81 -1.86
N ASN A 42 -10.18 -3.29 -1.39
CA ASN A 42 -11.21 -3.90 -2.25
C ASN A 42 -12.12 -2.88 -2.95
N ARG A 43 -12.16 -1.64 -2.46
CA ARG A 43 -13.02 -0.56 -3.00
C ARG A 43 -12.30 0.38 -3.95
N LEU A 44 -10.97 0.42 -3.92
CA LEU A 44 -10.16 1.27 -4.77
C LEU A 44 -9.35 0.41 -5.74
N LEU A 45 -9.61 0.60 -7.03
CA LEU A 45 -8.85 0.00 -8.11
C LEU A 45 -7.70 0.93 -8.48
N ILE A 46 -6.53 0.36 -8.73
CA ILE A 46 -5.37 1.10 -9.24
C ILE A 46 -5.45 1.05 -10.77
N ASP A 47 -5.64 2.20 -11.40
CA ASP A 47 -5.78 2.30 -12.86
C ASP A 47 -4.42 2.48 -13.54
N ASP A 48 -3.53 3.27 -12.93
CA ASP A 48 -2.22 3.61 -13.47
C ASP A 48 -1.24 3.95 -12.35
N ILE A 49 0.02 3.56 -12.56
CA ILE A 49 1.16 3.95 -11.73
C ILE A 49 2.24 4.43 -12.70
N SER A 50 2.58 5.71 -12.64
CA SER A 50 3.52 6.30 -13.58
C SER A 50 4.44 7.32 -12.92
N THR A 51 5.64 7.44 -13.47
CA THR A 51 6.61 8.46 -13.10
C THR A 51 6.78 9.42 -14.27
N VAL A 52 6.54 10.71 -14.05
CA VAL A 52 6.67 11.74 -15.08
C VAL A 52 7.78 12.72 -14.73
N PRO A 53 8.55 13.25 -15.71
CA PRO A 53 9.53 14.29 -15.46
C PRO A 53 8.88 15.56 -14.86
N ALA A 54 9.59 16.20 -13.94
CA ALA A 54 9.20 17.47 -13.32
C ALA A 54 10.47 18.31 -13.08
N ASP A 55 10.88 19.08 -14.08
CA ASP A 55 12.14 19.85 -14.09
C ASP A 55 13.38 18.97 -13.85
N ASP A 56 14.15 19.23 -12.81
CA ASP A 56 15.31 18.45 -12.36
C ASP A 56 14.93 17.24 -11.50
N ARG A 57 13.63 16.96 -11.38
CA ARG A 57 13.04 15.97 -10.49
C ARG A 57 12.07 15.07 -11.23
N VAL A 58 11.52 14.10 -10.51
CA VAL A 58 10.43 13.25 -10.98
C VAL A 58 9.17 13.47 -10.15
N ARG A 59 8.03 13.20 -10.77
CA ARG A 59 6.71 13.18 -10.14
C ARG A 59 6.14 11.77 -10.22
N GLY A 60 5.79 11.23 -9.06
CA GLY A 60 5.05 9.97 -8.96
C GLY A 60 3.57 10.25 -9.12
N VAL A 61 2.88 9.40 -9.87
CA VAL A 61 1.47 9.52 -10.20
C VAL A 61 0.80 8.18 -9.96
N VAL A 62 -0.30 8.19 -9.22
CA VAL A 62 -1.15 7.01 -9.00
C VAL A 62 -2.58 7.40 -9.31
N ARG A 63 -3.16 6.76 -10.32
CA ARG A 63 -4.58 6.94 -10.66
C ARG A 63 -5.39 5.83 -10.00
N LEU A 64 -6.46 6.23 -9.33
CA LEU A 64 -7.35 5.33 -8.59
C LEU A 64 -8.77 5.51 -9.09
N THR A 65 -9.53 4.43 -9.18
CA THR A 65 -10.98 4.46 -9.40
C THR A 65 -11.72 3.79 -8.25
N SER A 66 -12.81 4.42 -7.79
CA SER A 66 -13.70 3.79 -6.83
C SER A 66 -14.54 2.70 -7.50
N ASN A 67 -14.45 1.47 -6.99
CA ASN A 67 -15.40 0.38 -7.28
C ASN A 67 -16.50 0.29 -6.21
N TYR A 68 -16.80 1.41 -5.56
CA TYR A 68 -17.80 1.51 -4.50
C TYR A 68 -18.71 2.70 -4.73
N LYS A 69 -19.99 2.56 -4.37
CA LYS A 69 -21.02 3.58 -4.60
C LYS A 69 -20.90 4.81 -3.69
N GLY A 70 -20.24 4.67 -2.54
CA GLY A 70 -20.13 5.74 -1.55
C GLY A 70 -18.79 6.46 -1.61
N ASP A 71 -18.76 7.65 -1.03
CA ASP A 71 -17.54 8.44 -0.91
C ASP A 71 -16.58 7.83 0.12
N GLN A 72 -15.28 7.96 -0.18
CA GLN A 72 -14.20 7.39 0.62
C GLN A 72 -13.19 8.50 0.94
N SER A 73 -13.19 8.95 2.19
CA SER A 73 -12.15 9.87 2.70
C SER A 73 -10.89 9.07 3.01
N ILE A 74 -9.77 9.45 2.39
CA ILE A 74 -8.50 8.75 2.52
C ILE A 74 -7.38 9.69 2.94
N LEU A 75 -6.39 9.13 3.63
CA LEU A 75 -5.08 9.73 3.81
C LEU A 75 -4.07 8.94 2.98
N TYR A 76 -3.21 9.65 2.26
CA TYR A 76 -2.15 9.06 1.44
C TYR A 76 -0.79 9.72 1.68
N ARG A 77 0.29 8.98 1.41
CA ARG A 77 1.67 9.45 1.57
C ARG A 77 2.60 8.78 0.57
N PHE A 78 3.47 9.57 -0.09
CA PHE A 78 4.55 9.05 -0.91
C PHE A 78 5.83 8.88 -0.07
N SER A 79 6.53 7.78 -0.28
CA SER A 79 7.88 7.51 0.22
C SER A 79 8.79 7.31 -0.98
N TRP A 80 9.93 8.00 -1.01
CA TRP A 80 10.81 8.06 -2.16
C TRP A 80 12.08 7.25 -1.94
N TYR A 81 12.53 6.55 -2.97
CA TYR A 81 13.66 5.64 -2.94
C TYR A 81 14.61 5.91 -4.12
N ASP A 82 15.89 5.64 -3.91
CA ASP A 82 16.89 5.68 -4.97
C ASP A 82 16.82 4.44 -5.87
N ALA A 83 17.69 4.38 -6.86
CA ALA A 83 17.79 3.24 -7.79
C ALA A 83 18.16 1.91 -7.09
N ASN A 84 18.72 1.95 -5.89
CA ASN A 84 19.08 0.79 -5.09
C ASN A 84 17.97 0.38 -4.11
N GLY A 85 16.86 1.13 -4.06
CA GLY A 85 15.75 0.88 -3.15
C GLY A 85 15.96 1.43 -1.73
N LEU A 86 16.91 2.34 -1.51
CA LEU A 86 17.10 3.01 -0.23
C LEU A 86 16.21 4.25 -0.15
N GLU A 87 15.52 4.45 0.98
CA GLU A 87 14.70 5.64 1.19
C GLU A 87 15.60 6.89 1.24
N VAL A 88 15.29 7.87 0.39
CA VAL A 88 16.15 9.07 0.19
C VAL A 88 15.75 10.26 1.06
N ASN A 89 14.59 10.20 1.69
CA ASN A 89 14.08 11.28 2.53
C ASN A 89 14.53 11.07 3.97
N SER A 90 15.17 12.07 4.57
CA SER A 90 15.61 12.02 5.97
C SER A 90 14.46 12.04 6.98
N LYS A 91 13.27 12.46 6.55
CA LYS A 91 12.02 12.46 7.32
C LYS A 91 10.87 11.98 6.43
N PRO A 92 9.91 11.21 6.97
CA PRO A 92 8.74 10.82 6.21
C PRO A 92 7.94 12.05 5.72
N GLY A 93 7.41 11.96 4.50
CA GLY A 93 6.48 12.96 3.98
C GLY A 93 5.20 13.08 4.83
N PRO A 94 4.48 14.21 4.75
CA PRO A 94 3.21 14.36 5.46
C PRO A 94 2.14 13.43 4.86
N TRP A 95 1.17 13.04 5.70
CA TRP A 95 -0.09 12.48 5.21
C TRP A 95 -0.90 13.59 4.54
N ARG A 96 -1.43 13.31 3.36
CA ARG A 96 -2.32 14.20 2.61
C ARG A 96 -3.71 13.59 2.53
N GLN A 97 -4.74 14.42 2.57
CA GLN A 97 -6.13 13.96 2.49
C GLN A 97 -6.66 14.06 1.06
N ALA A 98 -7.50 13.10 0.66
CA ALA A 98 -8.30 13.15 -0.55
C ALA A 98 -9.68 12.50 -0.30
N ILE A 99 -10.65 12.82 -1.15
CA ILE A 99 -11.95 12.14 -1.17
C ILE A 99 -12.08 11.47 -2.54
N VAL A 100 -12.25 10.14 -2.55
CA VAL A 100 -12.61 9.38 -3.74
C VAL A 100 -14.12 9.23 -3.74
N ARG A 101 -14.81 9.91 -4.65
CA ARG A 101 -16.27 9.82 -4.73
C ARG A 101 -16.70 8.49 -5.33
N GLY A 102 -17.96 8.13 -5.09
CA GLY A 102 -18.53 6.89 -5.61
C GLY A 102 -18.37 6.74 -7.13
N PHE A 103 -17.78 5.64 -7.58
CA PHE A 103 -17.47 5.35 -8.99
C PHE A 103 -16.62 6.39 -9.75
N GLU A 104 -16.02 7.36 -9.07
CA GLU A 104 -15.14 8.35 -9.70
C GLU A 104 -13.67 7.90 -9.69
N SER A 105 -12.90 8.42 -10.67
CA SER A 105 -11.45 8.33 -10.69
C SER A 105 -10.81 9.59 -10.11
N ILE A 106 -9.71 9.43 -9.37
CA ILE A 106 -8.86 10.53 -8.92
C ILE A 106 -7.38 10.24 -9.23
N THR A 107 -6.56 11.29 -9.20
CA THR A 107 -5.11 11.18 -9.35
C THR A 107 -4.41 11.67 -8.09
N LEU A 108 -3.60 10.81 -7.49
CA LEU A 108 -2.66 11.14 -6.42
C LEU A 108 -1.29 11.42 -7.05
N SER A 109 -0.63 12.51 -6.67
CA SER A 109 0.72 12.78 -7.18
C SER A 109 1.62 13.51 -6.19
N GLU A 110 2.93 13.34 -6.31
CA GLU A 110 3.94 14.08 -5.56
C GLU A 110 5.19 14.30 -6.42
N VAL A 111 5.89 15.42 -6.23
CA VAL A 111 7.23 15.63 -6.81
C VAL A 111 8.27 15.25 -5.77
N THR A 112 9.32 14.54 -6.16
CA THR A 112 10.40 14.19 -5.24
C THR A 112 11.13 15.42 -4.70
N VAL A 113 11.35 15.45 -3.39
CA VAL A 113 12.15 16.49 -2.72
C VAL A 113 13.65 16.18 -2.81
N ASN A 114 14.03 14.93 -3.04
CA ASN A 114 15.41 14.52 -3.24
C ASN A 114 15.65 14.12 -4.70
N PRO A 115 16.59 14.76 -5.43
CA PRO A 115 16.84 14.44 -6.85
C PRO A 115 17.29 12.99 -7.08
N ASN A 116 17.85 12.32 -6.08
CA ASN A 116 18.21 10.90 -6.18
C ASN A 116 17.00 9.97 -6.04
N GLY A 117 15.84 10.48 -5.61
CA GLY A 117 14.61 9.71 -5.44
C GLY A 117 13.92 9.48 -6.79
N THR A 118 14.17 8.34 -7.40
CA THR A 118 13.64 7.97 -8.72
C THR A 118 12.50 6.96 -8.66
N GLN A 119 12.35 6.27 -7.52
CA GLN A 119 11.30 5.29 -7.28
C GLN A 119 10.43 5.74 -6.11
N TYR A 120 9.17 5.30 -6.05
CA TYR A 120 8.29 5.65 -4.94
C TYR A 120 7.36 4.52 -4.52
N ARG A 121 6.88 4.59 -3.28
CA ARG A 121 5.75 3.82 -2.77
C ARG A 121 4.70 4.77 -2.20
N VAL A 122 3.42 4.46 -2.40
CA VAL A 122 2.28 5.21 -1.89
C VAL A 122 1.58 4.38 -0.83
N GLN A 123 1.47 4.91 0.37
CA GLN A 123 0.65 4.33 1.42
C GLN A 123 -0.70 5.02 1.44
N ILE A 124 -1.78 4.25 1.61
CA ILE A 124 -3.15 4.75 1.64
C ILE A 124 -3.87 4.13 2.84
N ARG A 125 -4.58 4.95 3.61
CA ARG A 125 -5.44 4.54 4.72
C ARG A 125 -6.76 5.31 4.71
N ALA A 126 -7.79 4.75 5.33
CA ALA A 126 -9.03 5.47 5.57
C ALA A 126 -8.77 6.70 6.46
N ASN A 127 -9.48 7.80 6.19
CA ASN A 127 -9.58 8.89 7.15
C ASN A 127 -10.81 8.68 8.03
N ASN A 128 -10.60 8.43 9.32
CA ASN A 128 -11.65 8.06 10.28
C ASN A 128 -12.07 9.25 11.17
N ASP A 129 -11.84 10.48 10.73
CA ASP A 129 -12.24 11.70 11.44
C ASP A 129 -13.77 11.86 11.51
#